data_AF-A0A2Z6MHB6-F1
#
_entry.id   AF-A0A2Z6MHB6-F1
#
_cell.length_a   1.000
_cell.length_b   1.000
_cell.length_c   1.000
_cell.angle_alpha   90.00
_cell.angle_beta   90.00
_cell.angle_gamma   90.00
#
_symmetry.space_group_name_H-M   'P 1'
#
loop_
_entity.id
_entity.type
_entity.pdbx_description
1 polymer ?
#
loop_
_entity_poly.entity_id
_entity_poly.type
_entity_poly.pdbx_seq_one_letter_code
_entity_poly.pdbx_strand_id
1 'polypeptide(L)'
;MMLNFAQVPKIPKTFLSTNGYMNSFFPALIEETHSDLYSSLMSVPQASFCEIRTMEMSKEFNPPHDLFYNITVKNITDEVYGVGKYEPEVGDLIAFTNIRPRSVYDLSRIKNYCHIAYIHGSKDEFTDEIPILLSKYMEMDSKFDLRRNKAQKLYAVYLINMTTNVRIWKALNSEMEGSNMNIIKKVLQPYSEFGINDKVTKGS
;
A
#
# COMPACT_ATOMS: atom_id res chain seq x y z
N MET A 1 10.55 2.51 -17.38
CA MET A 1 9.87 1.28 -17.84
C MET A 1 8.39 1.49 -17.58
N MET A 2 7.60 1.73 -18.63
CA MET A 2 6.14 1.81 -18.51
C MET A 2 5.64 0.39 -18.24
N LEU A 3 4.96 0.18 -17.11
CA LEU A 3 4.17 -1.03 -16.91
C LEU A 3 3.02 -0.96 -17.93
N ASN A 4 3.04 -1.85 -18.92
CA ASN A 4 1.86 -2.16 -19.70
C ASN A 4 0.79 -2.60 -18.70
N PHE A 5 -0.32 -1.86 -18.60
CA PHE A 5 -1.54 -2.41 -18.01
C PHE A 5 -2.02 -3.51 -18.94
N ALA A 6 -1.42 -4.69 -18.80
CA ALA A 6 -1.94 -5.91 -19.39
C ALA A 6 -3.39 -6.02 -18.92
N GLN A 7 -4.30 -6.23 -19.86
CA GLN A 7 -5.70 -6.51 -19.58
C GLN A 7 -5.79 -7.50 -18.42
N VAL A 8 -6.35 -7.07 -17.27
CA VAL A 8 -6.46 -7.94 -16.10
C VAL A 8 -7.21 -9.20 -16.51
N PRO A 9 -6.58 -10.39 -16.44
CA PRO A 9 -7.22 -11.61 -16.88
C PRO A 9 -8.45 -11.86 -16.02
N LYS A 10 -9.55 -12.24 -16.67
CA LYS A 10 -10.76 -12.63 -15.94
C LYS A 10 -10.44 -13.82 -15.03
N ILE A 11 -10.83 -13.71 -13.77
CA ILE A 11 -10.70 -14.82 -12.81
C ILE A 11 -11.51 -16.01 -13.36
N PRO A 12 -10.87 -17.18 -13.55
CA PRO A 12 -11.55 -18.39 -14.01
C PRO A 12 -12.70 -18.80 -13.08
N LYS A 13 -13.73 -19.45 -13.63
CA LYS A 13 -14.82 -20.03 -12.81
C LYS A 13 -14.41 -21.33 -12.12
N THR A 14 -13.36 -21.99 -12.60
CA THR A 14 -12.89 -23.30 -12.13
C THR A 14 -11.38 -23.33 -12.15
N PHE A 15 -10.76 -24.07 -11.22
CA PHE A 15 -9.31 -24.13 -11.09
C PHE A 15 -8.84 -25.57 -10.94
N LEU A 16 -7.72 -25.89 -11.57
CA LEU A 16 -7.13 -27.22 -11.54
C LEU A 16 -6.20 -27.44 -10.33
N SER A 17 -5.84 -26.36 -9.63
CA SER A 17 -4.98 -26.42 -8.44
C SER A 17 -5.21 -25.22 -7.54
N THR A 18 -4.90 -25.38 -6.25
CA THR A 18 -4.96 -24.26 -5.30
C THR A 18 -3.98 -23.15 -5.67
N ASN A 19 -2.80 -23.50 -6.18
CA ASN A 19 -1.85 -22.51 -6.68
C ASN A 19 -2.43 -21.72 -7.85
N GLY A 20 -3.13 -22.38 -8.78
CA GLY A 20 -3.82 -21.71 -9.89
C GLY A 20 -4.96 -20.80 -9.41
N TYR A 21 -5.69 -21.19 -8.37
CA TYR A 21 -6.68 -20.35 -7.69
C TYR A 21 -6.03 -19.09 -7.11
N MET A 22 -5.06 -19.25 -6.21
CA MET A 22 -4.41 -18.12 -5.53
C MET A 22 -3.75 -17.16 -6.51
N ASN A 23 -3.01 -17.69 -7.50
CA ASN A 23 -2.30 -16.88 -8.48
C ASN A 23 -3.23 -16.06 -9.39
N SER A 24 -4.49 -16.48 -9.55
CA SER A 24 -5.46 -15.73 -10.35
C SER A 24 -5.92 -14.41 -9.71
N PHE A 25 -5.75 -14.26 -8.40
CA PHE A 25 -6.15 -13.05 -7.67
C PHE A 25 -5.05 -11.98 -7.64
N PHE A 26 -3.77 -12.32 -7.86
CA PHE A 26 -2.69 -11.33 -7.80
C PHE A 26 -2.87 -10.18 -8.80
N PRO A 27 -3.18 -10.41 -10.09
CA PRO A 27 -3.39 -9.31 -11.04
C PRO A 27 -4.58 -8.42 -10.65
N ALA A 28 -5.64 -9.02 -10.11
CA ALA A 28 -6.83 -8.28 -9.67
C ALA A 28 -6.51 -7.39 -8.45
N LEU A 29 -5.80 -7.92 -7.46
CA LEU A 29 -5.39 -7.17 -6.26
C LEU A 29 -4.46 -6.00 -6.60
N ILE A 30 -3.53 -6.21 -7.55
CA ILE A 30 -2.63 -5.16 -8.04
C ILE A 30 -3.44 -4.06 -8.75
N GLU A 31 -4.39 -4.43 -9.63
CA GLU A 31 -5.20 -3.44 -10.34
C GLU A 31 -6.15 -2.67 -9.41
N GLU A 32 -6.76 -3.34 -8.44
CA GLU A 32 -7.58 -2.70 -7.40
C GLU A 32 -6.75 -1.66 -6.63
N THR A 33 -5.58 -2.06 -6.12
CA THR A 33 -4.65 -1.16 -5.44
C THR A 33 -4.22 0.01 -6.34
N HIS A 34 -3.95 -0.26 -7.62
CA HIS A 34 -3.56 0.76 -8.58
C HIS A 34 -4.69 1.76 -8.82
N SER A 35 -5.93 1.29 -8.98
CA SER A 35 -7.11 2.15 -9.17
C SER A 35 -7.36 3.04 -7.96
N ASP A 36 -7.27 2.48 -6.74
CA ASP A 36 -7.42 3.23 -5.49
C ASP A 36 -6.34 4.30 -5.35
N LEU A 37 -5.07 3.94 -5.61
CA LEU A 37 -3.96 4.88 -5.58
C LEU A 37 -4.14 6.00 -6.62
N TYR A 38 -4.56 5.65 -7.84
CA TYR A 38 -4.80 6.61 -8.90
C TYR A 38 -5.93 7.59 -8.53
N SER A 39 -7.04 7.07 -8.01
CA SER A 39 -8.17 7.86 -7.52
C SER A 39 -7.72 8.84 -6.42
N SER A 40 -6.96 8.33 -5.45
CA SER A 40 -6.38 9.14 -4.39
C SER A 40 -5.48 10.25 -4.92
N LEU A 41 -4.55 9.91 -5.84
CA LEU A 41 -3.68 10.88 -6.49
C LEU A 41 -4.46 12.00 -7.16
N MET A 42 -5.60 11.71 -7.81
CA MET A 42 -6.49 12.72 -8.40
C MET A 42 -7.15 13.65 -7.38
N SER A 43 -7.30 13.20 -6.14
CA SER A 43 -7.90 13.93 -5.01
C SER A 43 -6.88 14.51 -4.01
N VAL A 44 -5.59 14.42 -4.31
CA VAL A 44 -4.49 14.93 -3.47
C VAL A 44 -4.66 16.38 -2.97
N PRO A 45 -5.22 17.33 -3.74
CA PRO A 45 -5.43 18.69 -3.23
C PRO A 45 -6.35 18.78 -2.00
N GLN A 46 -7.23 17.79 -1.85
CA GLN A 46 -8.16 17.65 -0.73
C GLN A 46 -7.65 16.68 0.35
N ALA A 47 -6.55 15.97 0.09
CA ALA A 47 -6.02 14.98 1.02
C ALA A 47 -5.51 15.63 2.32
N SER A 48 -5.71 14.90 3.42
CA SER A 48 -5.13 15.27 4.72
C SER A 48 -3.61 15.19 4.65
N PHE A 49 -2.96 16.13 5.34
CA PHE A 49 -1.50 16.20 5.36
C PHE A 49 -1.00 16.64 6.73
N CYS A 50 0.29 16.40 6.98
CA CYS A 50 0.98 16.89 8.16
C CYS A 50 2.40 17.37 7.79
N GLU A 51 2.96 18.26 8.59
CA GLU A 51 4.34 18.74 8.39
C GLU A 51 5.31 17.84 9.16
N ILE A 52 6.32 17.34 8.46
CA ILE A 52 7.39 16.54 9.06
C ILE A 52 8.33 17.45 9.84
N ARG A 53 8.74 17.00 11.01
CA ARG A 53 9.70 17.67 11.88
C ARG A 53 11.11 17.15 11.66
N THR A 54 11.29 15.83 11.67
CA THR A 54 12.57 15.16 11.40
C THR A 54 12.33 13.93 10.54
N MET A 55 13.35 13.56 9.77
CA MET A 55 13.41 12.29 9.03
C MET A 55 14.87 11.81 9.09
N GLU A 56 15.07 10.61 9.63
CA GLU A 56 16.39 10.05 9.89
C GLU A 56 16.45 8.60 9.42
N MET A 57 17.60 8.14 8.93
CA MET A 57 17.77 6.74 8.55
C MET A 57 17.63 5.84 9.79
N SER A 58 16.84 4.77 9.66
CA SER A 58 16.71 3.76 10.72
C SER A 58 18.00 2.95 10.83
N LYS A 59 18.19 2.28 11.97
CA LYS A 59 19.24 1.27 12.15
C LYS A 59 19.10 0.09 11.20
N GLU A 60 17.89 -0.15 10.72
CA GLU A 60 17.54 -1.21 9.75
C GLU A 60 17.75 -0.79 8.30
N PHE A 61 18.23 0.43 8.05
CA PHE A 61 18.50 0.93 6.71
C PHE A 61 19.60 0.10 6.02
N ASN A 62 19.22 -0.65 4.99
CA ASN A 62 20.10 -1.51 4.21
C ASN A 62 19.72 -1.49 2.71
N PRO A 63 20.32 -0.60 1.91
CA PRO A 63 20.00 -0.47 0.50
C PRO A 63 20.44 -1.71 -0.31
N PRO A 64 19.78 -2.03 -1.44
CA PRO A 64 18.78 -1.20 -2.12
C PRO A 64 17.33 -1.44 -1.69
N HIS A 65 17.05 -2.45 -0.86
CA HIS A 65 15.69 -2.93 -0.59
C HIS A 65 15.11 -2.40 0.73
N ASP A 66 15.94 -2.29 1.77
CA ASP A 66 15.49 -1.97 3.13
C ASP A 66 15.70 -0.49 3.42
N LEU A 67 14.92 0.37 2.75
CA LEU A 67 15.04 1.82 2.85
C LEU A 67 14.23 2.36 4.04
N PHE A 68 14.58 1.91 5.24
CA PHE A 68 13.88 2.27 6.48
C PHE A 68 14.34 3.62 7.04
N TYR A 69 13.36 4.44 7.43
CA TYR A 69 13.57 5.73 8.09
C TYR A 69 12.63 5.88 9.28
N ASN A 70 12.98 6.76 10.20
CA ASN A 70 12.11 7.21 11.28
C ASN A 70 11.75 8.68 11.04
N ILE A 71 10.45 9.00 11.10
CA ILE A 71 9.96 10.37 10.98
C ILE A 71 9.31 10.84 12.28
N THR A 72 9.33 12.15 12.53
CA THR A 72 8.47 12.78 13.55
C THR A 72 7.62 13.86 12.91
N VAL A 73 6.43 14.10 13.44
CA VAL A 73 5.47 15.08 12.91
C VAL A 73 5.46 16.33 13.79
N LYS A 74 5.24 17.51 13.19
CA LYS A 74 5.04 18.75 13.96
C LYS A 74 3.66 18.75 14.62
N ASN A 75 3.63 18.91 15.94
CA ASN A 75 2.39 18.94 16.74
C ASN A 75 1.53 20.19 16.50
N ILE A 76 2.10 21.26 15.94
CA ILE A 76 1.43 22.53 15.71
C ILE A 76 1.63 22.90 14.25
N THR A 77 0.58 22.85 13.46
CA THR A 77 0.50 23.66 12.24
C THR A 77 -0.58 24.68 12.49
N ASP A 78 -0.20 25.96 12.51
CA ASP A 78 -1.16 27.05 12.38
C ASP A 78 -2.13 26.68 11.26
N GLU A 79 -3.39 26.57 11.65
CA GLU A 79 -4.46 25.96 10.88
C GLU A 79 -4.53 26.58 9.48
N VAL A 80 -4.32 25.76 8.45
CA VAL A 80 -4.87 26.11 7.13
C VAL A 80 -6.31 25.63 7.15
N TYR A 81 -7.23 26.57 7.39
CA TYR A 81 -8.68 26.37 7.34
C TYR A 81 -9.09 25.34 6.26
N GLY A 82 -9.79 24.28 6.67
CA GLY A 82 -10.59 23.43 5.78
C GLY A 82 -10.09 21.99 5.50
N VAL A 83 -8.92 21.57 5.96
CA VAL A 83 -8.46 20.16 5.83
C VAL A 83 -7.96 19.65 7.17
N GLY A 84 -8.46 18.48 7.61
CA GLY A 84 -8.14 17.89 8.91
C GLY A 84 -6.65 17.58 9.07
N LYS A 85 -6.18 17.62 10.32
CA LYS A 85 -4.82 17.21 10.69
C LYS A 85 -4.66 15.72 10.39
N TYR A 86 -3.74 15.38 9.49
CA TYR A 86 -3.38 13.98 9.24
C TYR A 86 -2.52 13.46 10.39
N GLU A 87 -2.88 12.29 10.91
CA GLU A 87 -2.05 11.54 11.84
C GLU A 87 -1.70 10.21 11.16
N PRO A 88 -0.40 9.93 10.88
CA PRO A 88 -0.03 8.73 10.16
C PRO A 88 -0.38 7.45 10.93
N GLU A 89 -1.01 6.51 10.24
CA GLU A 89 -1.38 5.20 10.79
C GLU A 89 -0.63 4.06 10.08
N VAL A 90 -0.47 2.95 10.78
CA VAL A 90 0.16 1.75 10.22
C VAL A 90 -0.60 1.30 8.98
N GLY A 91 0.13 1.04 7.89
CA GLY A 91 -0.46 0.65 6.62
C GLY A 91 -0.71 1.82 5.67
N ASP A 92 -0.59 3.06 6.12
CA ASP A 92 -0.77 4.21 5.23
C ASP A 92 0.34 4.29 4.19
N LEU A 93 -0.06 4.60 2.96
CA LEU A 93 0.80 5.01 1.88
C LEU A 93 0.73 6.53 1.79
N ILE A 94 1.88 7.19 1.81
CA ILE A 94 1.99 8.65 1.81
C ILE A 94 2.89 9.13 0.68
N ALA A 95 2.64 10.36 0.22
CA ALA A 95 3.56 11.10 -0.61
C ALA A 95 4.29 12.16 0.22
N PHE A 96 5.61 12.17 0.14
CA PHE A 96 6.40 13.31 0.62
C PHE A 96 6.42 14.43 -0.40
N THR A 97 6.24 15.66 0.06
CA THR A 97 6.31 16.85 -0.80
C THR A 97 6.95 18.02 -0.06
N ASN A 98 7.67 18.88 -0.78
CA ASN A 98 8.28 20.08 -0.19
C ASN A 98 7.31 21.27 -0.10
N ILE A 99 6.16 21.17 -0.77
CA ILE A 99 5.05 22.14 -0.75
C ILE A 99 3.73 21.39 -0.57
N ARG A 100 2.71 22.05 -0.01
CA ARG A 100 1.36 21.52 -0.01
C ARG A 100 0.86 21.42 -1.46
N PRO A 101 0.54 20.22 -1.97
CA PRO A 101 0.02 20.07 -3.32
C PRO A 101 -1.33 20.77 -3.44
N ARG A 102 -1.52 21.54 -4.51
CA ARG A 102 -2.81 22.13 -4.90
C ARG A 102 -3.39 21.44 -6.14
N SER A 103 -2.59 20.61 -6.81
CA SER A 103 -2.98 19.77 -7.93
C SER A 103 -2.09 18.52 -8.03
N VAL A 104 -2.54 17.50 -8.75
CA VAL A 104 -1.70 16.34 -9.13
C VAL A 104 -0.48 16.77 -9.95
N TYR A 105 -0.61 17.86 -10.72
CA TYR A 105 0.49 18.41 -11.49
C TYR A 105 1.61 18.96 -10.60
N ASP A 106 1.32 19.33 -9.35
CA ASP A 106 2.36 19.73 -8.41
C ASP A 106 3.26 18.52 -8.09
N LEU A 107 2.70 17.33 -7.89
CA LEU A 107 3.49 16.11 -7.67
C LEU A 107 4.42 15.80 -8.85
N SER A 108 3.94 16.00 -10.10
CA SER A 108 4.73 15.74 -11.30
C SER A 108 5.78 16.81 -11.61
N ARG A 109 5.64 18.03 -11.08
CA ARG A 109 6.63 19.11 -11.19
C ARG A 109 7.74 18.97 -10.14
N ILE A 110 7.44 18.37 -8.98
CA ILE A 110 8.36 18.17 -7.87
C ILE A 110 9.07 16.79 -7.98
N LYS A 111 9.50 16.38 -9.18
CA LYS A 111 10.06 15.03 -9.43
C LYS A 111 11.22 14.64 -8.51
N ASN A 112 11.93 15.63 -7.95
CA ASN A 112 13.08 15.40 -7.06
C ASN A 112 12.68 15.30 -5.56
N TYR A 113 11.42 15.54 -5.18
CA TYR A 113 10.97 15.41 -3.79
C TYR A 113 9.68 14.59 -3.61
N CYS A 114 9.01 14.16 -4.68
CA CYS A 114 7.85 13.26 -4.57
C CYS A 114 8.30 11.81 -4.36
N HIS A 115 8.56 11.44 -3.11
CA HIS A 115 8.85 10.07 -2.70
C HIS A 115 7.61 9.45 -2.06
N ILE A 116 7.30 8.20 -2.41
CA ILE A 116 6.22 7.45 -1.75
C ILE A 116 6.82 6.71 -0.56
N ALA A 117 6.13 6.72 0.57
CA ALA A 117 6.51 5.93 1.74
C ALA A 117 5.32 5.13 2.28
N TYR A 118 5.63 4.01 2.89
CA TYR A 118 4.68 3.16 3.61
C TYR A 118 4.93 3.29 5.11
N ILE A 119 3.89 3.55 5.91
CA ILE A 119 3.99 3.57 7.37
C ILE A 119 4.10 2.14 7.88
N HIS A 120 5.29 1.77 8.32
CA HIS A 120 5.67 0.38 8.60
C HIS A 120 5.21 -0.08 9.99
N GLY A 121 5.22 0.82 10.96
CA GLY A 121 4.94 0.50 12.36
C GLY A 121 4.31 1.67 13.11
N SER A 122 3.83 1.38 14.32
CA SER A 122 3.19 2.37 15.17
C SER A 122 4.18 3.41 15.65
N LYS A 123 3.64 4.60 15.97
CA LYS A 123 4.39 5.66 16.63
C LYS A 123 4.96 5.16 17.96
N ASP A 124 6.24 5.39 18.19
CA ASP A 124 6.90 5.13 19.47
C ASP A 124 6.41 6.11 20.54
N GLU A 125 6.04 5.59 21.71
CA GLU A 125 5.44 6.38 22.80
C GLU A 125 6.43 7.33 23.48
N PHE A 126 7.75 7.07 23.38
CA PHE A 126 8.78 7.85 24.06
C PHE A 126 9.47 8.85 23.12
N THR A 127 9.70 8.47 21.87
CA THR A 127 10.45 9.28 20.90
C THR A 127 9.55 10.03 19.91
N ASP A 128 8.26 9.70 19.87
CA ASP A 128 7.31 10.14 18.84
C ASP A 128 7.69 9.71 17.41
N GLU A 129 8.66 8.80 17.25
CA GLU A 129 9.14 8.33 15.96
C GLU A 129 8.14 7.37 15.30
N ILE A 130 7.93 7.54 14.01
CA ILE A 130 7.10 6.68 13.18
C ILE A 130 8.01 6.00 12.15
N PRO A 131 8.15 4.66 12.20
CA PRO A 131 8.97 3.95 11.24
C PRO A 131 8.28 3.85 9.89
N ILE A 132 9.01 4.14 8.83
CA ILE A 132 8.53 4.15 7.46
C ILE A 132 9.48 3.39 6.54
N LEU A 133 8.92 2.89 5.43
CA LEU A 133 9.68 2.31 4.32
C LEU A 133 9.53 3.20 3.08
N LEU A 134 10.65 3.69 2.55
CA LEU A 134 10.66 4.58 1.40
C LEU A 134 10.73 3.80 0.08
N SER A 135 10.01 4.25 -0.95
CA SER A 135 9.98 3.57 -2.25
C SER A 135 11.29 3.69 -3.04
N LYS A 136 12.13 4.68 -2.72
CA LYS A 136 13.39 4.95 -3.39
C LYS A 136 14.30 5.72 -2.43
N TYR A 137 15.61 5.44 -2.51
CA TYR A 137 16.60 6.17 -1.73
C TYR A 137 16.43 7.67 -1.95
N MET A 138 16.31 8.39 -0.84
CA MET A 138 16.30 9.84 -0.81
C MET A 138 17.62 10.26 -0.17
N GLU A 139 18.45 10.92 -0.96
CA GLU A 139 19.71 11.50 -0.51
C GLU A 139 19.36 12.67 0.41
N MET A 140 19.15 12.35 1.68
CA MET A 140 19.07 13.31 2.75
C MET A 140 20.49 13.50 3.26
N ASP A 141 20.97 14.74 3.33
CA ASP A 141 22.10 15.05 4.19
C ASP A 141 21.84 14.39 5.54
N SER A 142 22.84 13.68 6.07
CA SER A 142 22.78 12.75 7.23
C SER A 142 22.00 13.24 8.47
N LYS A 143 21.60 14.51 8.50
CA LYS A 143 20.52 15.07 9.31
C LYS A 143 19.68 16.00 8.44
N PHE A 144 18.59 15.52 7.85
CA PHE A 144 17.54 16.39 7.30
C PHE A 144 16.77 17.01 8.47
N ASP A 145 17.47 17.83 9.24
CA ASP A 145 16.97 18.51 10.41
C ASP A 145 16.30 19.82 9.97
N LEU A 146 14.98 19.75 9.75
CA LEU A 146 14.16 20.92 9.42
C LEU A 146 14.15 21.95 10.58
N ARG A 147 14.74 21.65 11.74
CA ARG A 147 14.98 22.64 12.81
C ARG A 147 16.03 23.67 12.40
N ARG A 148 17.05 23.27 11.63
CA ARG A 148 18.19 24.15 11.24
C ARG A 148 17.93 24.87 9.93
N ASN A 149 17.20 24.24 9.00
CA ASN A 149 16.96 24.77 7.67
C ASN A 149 15.49 25.16 7.48
N LYS A 150 15.07 26.28 8.11
CA LYS A 150 13.68 26.81 8.05
C LYS A 150 13.17 27.06 6.62
N ALA A 151 14.06 27.14 5.64
CA ALA A 151 13.72 27.34 4.23
C ALA A 151 13.16 26.07 3.56
N GLN A 152 13.45 24.87 4.08
CA GLN A 152 12.96 23.62 3.53
C GLN A 152 11.87 23.07 4.46
N LYS A 153 10.66 22.90 3.92
CA LYS A 153 9.58 22.19 4.59
C LYS A 153 9.37 20.85 3.90
N LEU A 154 8.93 19.86 4.65
CA LEU A 154 8.53 18.56 4.13
C LEU A 154 7.17 18.21 4.70
N TYR A 155 6.26 17.78 3.85
CA TYR A 155 4.92 17.38 4.22
C TYR A 155 4.72 15.91 3.86
N ALA A 156 3.98 15.20 4.69
CA ALA A 156 3.41 13.90 4.35
C ALA A 156 1.95 14.11 3.97
N VAL A 157 1.58 13.66 2.77
CA VAL A 157 0.21 13.70 2.26
C VAL A 157 -0.32 12.28 2.20
N TYR A 158 -1.47 12.04 2.81
CA TYR A 158 -2.14 10.74 2.78
C TYR A 158 -2.54 10.37 1.35
N LEU A 159 -2.31 9.12 0.96
CA LEU A 159 -2.79 8.56 -0.30
C LEU A 159 -3.87 7.51 -0.04
N ILE A 160 -3.48 6.33 0.46
CA ILE A 160 -4.38 5.19 0.70
C ILE A 160 -3.91 4.40 1.92
N ASN A 161 -4.78 3.59 2.52
CA ASN A 161 -4.36 2.61 3.52
C ASN A 161 -4.27 1.21 2.89
N MET A 162 -3.09 0.61 2.96
CA MET A 162 -2.76 -0.67 2.33
C MET A 162 -2.99 -1.87 3.25
N THR A 163 -3.53 -1.69 4.46
CA THR A 163 -3.68 -2.78 5.44
C THR A 163 -4.46 -3.96 4.88
N THR A 164 -5.59 -3.70 4.23
CA THR A 164 -6.42 -4.76 3.63
C THR A 164 -5.68 -5.44 2.48
N ASN A 165 -5.10 -4.65 1.57
CA ASN A 165 -4.33 -5.18 0.43
C ASN A 165 -3.17 -6.07 0.88
N VAL A 166 -2.41 -5.64 1.89
CA VAL A 166 -1.29 -6.41 2.47
C VAL A 166 -1.78 -7.69 3.16
N ARG A 167 -2.92 -7.65 3.86
CA ARG A 167 -3.51 -8.84 4.48
C ARG A 167 -3.96 -9.87 3.43
N ILE A 168 -4.62 -9.42 2.36
CA ILE A 168 -5.02 -10.30 1.26
C ILE A 168 -3.78 -10.87 0.57
N TRP A 169 -2.78 -10.04 0.26
CA TRP A 169 -1.52 -10.51 -0.33
C TRP A 169 -0.86 -11.59 0.51
N LYS A 170 -0.74 -11.39 1.83
CA LYS A 170 -0.18 -12.39 2.76
C LYS A 170 -0.98 -13.69 2.76
N ALA A 171 -2.31 -13.62 2.70
CA ALA A 171 -3.18 -14.80 2.65
C ALA A 171 -3.06 -15.56 1.32
N LEU A 172 -2.81 -14.85 0.20
CA LEU A 172 -2.56 -15.45 -1.11
C LEU A 172 -1.15 -16.05 -1.23
N ASN A 173 -0.14 -15.37 -0.65
CA ASN A 173 1.28 -15.69 -0.80
C ASN A 173 1.87 -16.59 0.30
N SER A 174 1.15 -16.84 1.40
CA SER A 174 1.64 -17.79 2.40
C SER A 174 1.79 -19.16 1.76
N GLU A 175 3.02 -19.67 1.65
CA GLU A 175 3.27 -21.11 1.55
C GLU A 175 2.51 -21.73 2.72
N MET A 176 1.39 -22.40 2.44
CA MET A 176 0.41 -22.80 3.45
C MET A 176 0.92 -24.00 4.26
N GLU A 177 1.98 -23.82 5.05
CA GLU A 177 2.29 -24.69 6.17
C GLU A 177 1.39 -24.30 7.35
N GLY A 178 0.20 -24.91 7.41
CA GLY A 178 -0.68 -24.88 8.59
C GLY A 178 -1.97 -24.07 8.47
N SER A 179 -2.21 -23.33 7.38
CA SER A 179 -3.50 -22.68 7.13
C SER A 179 -4.54 -23.67 6.55
N ASN A 180 -5.83 -23.31 6.66
CA ASN A 180 -6.99 -24.20 6.48
C ASN A 180 -7.25 -24.57 5.00
N MET A 181 -6.23 -25.11 4.32
CA MET A 181 -6.22 -25.59 2.94
C MET A 181 -7.37 -26.56 2.63
N ASN A 182 -7.87 -27.22 3.67
CA ASN A 182 -9.00 -28.12 3.58
C ASN A 182 -10.27 -27.43 3.06
N ILE A 183 -10.49 -26.16 3.40
CA ILE A 183 -11.65 -25.40 2.90
C ILE A 183 -11.46 -25.08 1.41
N ILE A 184 -10.28 -24.59 1.02
CA ILE A 184 -10.01 -24.24 -0.39
C ILE A 184 -10.09 -25.49 -1.27
N LYS A 185 -9.51 -26.61 -0.82
CA LYS A 185 -9.64 -27.89 -1.53
C LYS A 185 -11.10 -28.31 -1.73
N LYS A 186 -11.97 -28.12 -0.73
CA LYS A 186 -13.41 -28.38 -0.86
C LYS A 186 -14.11 -27.44 -1.85
N VAL A 187 -13.74 -26.16 -1.88
CA VAL A 187 -14.30 -25.18 -2.82
C VAL A 187 -13.84 -25.45 -4.27
N LEU A 188 -12.62 -25.98 -4.44
CA LEU A 188 -12.06 -26.31 -5.75
C LEU A 188 -12.52 -27.67 -6.31
N GLN A 189 -13.12 -28.53 -5.49
CA GLN A 189 -13.71 -29.76 -5.99
C GLN A 189 -14.85 -29.42 -6.95
N PRO A 190 -14.86 -29.97 -8.18
CA PRO A 190 -16.04 -29.89 -9.03
C PRO A 190 -17.24 -30.45 -8.28
N TYR A 191 -18.41 -29.83 -8.42
CA TYR A 191 -19.68 -30.47 -8.07
C TYR A 191 -19.87 -31.70 -8.99
N SER A 192 -19.20 -32.81 -8.71
CA SER A 192 -19.32 -34.07 -9.43
C SER A 192 -19.98 -35.16 -8.57
N GLU A 193 -20.87 -34.77 -7.65
CA GLU A 193 -21.67 -35.68 -6.83
C GLU A 193 -23.13 -35.22 -6.70
N PHE A 194 -23.75 -34.83 -7.81
CA PHE A 194 -25.21 -34.99 -7.95
C PHE A 194 -25.47 -35.87 -9.16
N GLY A 195 -25.34 -37.19 -8.93
CA GLY A 195 -25.69 -38.20 -9.91
C GLY A 195 -27.16 -38.09 -10.27
N ILE A 196 -27.44 -37.61 -11.48
CA ILE A 196 -28.71 -37.85 -12.16
C ILE A 196 -28.73 -39.34 -12.50
N ASN A 197 -29.30 -40.14 -11.59
CA ASN A 197 -29.73 -41.51 -11.88
C ASN A 197 -31.04 -41.44 -12.68
N ASP A 198 -30.94 -41.09 -13.97
CA ASP A 198 -32.01 -41.42 -14.91
C ASP A 198 -31.93 -42.91 -15.22
N LYS A 199 -32.58 -43.71 -14.37
CA LYS A 199 -32.93 -45.09 -14.69
C LYS A 199 -33.96 -45.06 -15.82
N VAL A 200 -33.50 -45.12 -17.07
CA VAL A 200 -34.35 -45.54 -18.18
C VAL A 200 -34.57 -47.04 -18.03
N THR A 201 -35.72 -47.40 -17.47
CA THR A 201 -36.26 -48.76 -17.51
C THR A 201 -36.50 -49.17 -18.96
N LYS A 202 -35.75 -50.18 -19.44
CA LYS A 202 -36.15 -50.97 -20.62
C LYS A 202 -37.38 -51.79 -20.24
N GLY A 203 -38.54 -51.39 -20.77
CA GLY A 203 -39.75 -52.20 -20.84
C GLY A 203 -39.74 -53.06 -22.11
N SER A 204 -40.22 -54.29 -21.93
CA SER A 204 -40.28 -55.44 -22.83
C SER A 204 -41.07 -55.22 -24.11
#